data_AF-A0A418PME4-F1
#
_entry.id   AF-A0A418PME4-F1
#
_cell.length_a   1.000
_cell.length_b   1.000
_cell.length_c   1.000
_cell.angle_alpha   90.00
_cell.angle_beta   90.00
_cell.angle_gamma   90.00
#
_symmetry.space_group_name_H-M   'P 1'
#
loop_
_entity.id
_entity.type
_entity.pdbx_description
1 polymer ?
#
loop_
_entity_poly.entity_id
_entity_poly.type
_entity_poly.pdbx_seq_one_letter_code
_entity_poly.pdbx_strand_id
1 'polypeptide(L)'
;MNKVQLFFHHTFRFIWNAIFIISYPILASFGLLFIGLTFLFSKLSQLLTRLRPEGSKVVFKDAEWETMPYSNDLLEAKLYKQIMFGPSGFKLRRKDGVPSVLTDFVFGNKVRVLDEGFILEKWNTVDPKDMPDFDICLYDPDLDSLRSLTTIKCFDWHVSEKVENELSFKWFDGIQGGEVKVAL
;
A
#
# COMPACT_ATOMS: atom_id res chain seq x y z
N MET A 1 10.49 -51.03 -46.14
CA MET A 1 10.87 -49.60 -46.05
C MET A 1 11.78 -49.25 -47.20
N ASN A 2 11.49 -48.17 -47.93
CA ASN A 2 12.23 -47.77 -49.12
C ASN A 2 13.58 -47.13 -48.71
N LYS A 3 14.68 -47.37 -49.45
CA LYS A 3 16.04 -46.91 -49.07
C LYS A 3 16.12 -45.40 -48.82
N VAL A 4 15.32 -44.63 -49.55
CA VAL A 4 15.18 -43.17 -49.40
C VAL A 4 14.61 -42.80 -48.03
N GLN A 5 13.57 -43.48 -47.55
CA GLN A 5 12.98 -43.22 -46.23
C GLN A 5 13.97 -43.50 -45.09
N LEU A 6 14.81 -44.52 -45.25
CA LEU A 6 15.81 -44.90 -44.25
C LEU A 6 16.92 -43.83 -44.12
N PHE A 7 17.33 -43.25 -45.26
CA PHE A 7 18.28 -42.15 -45.29
C PHE A 7 17.71 -40.89 -44.63
N PHE A 8 16.49 -40.47 -44.99
CA PHE A 8 15.83 -39.32 -44.36
C PHE A 8 15.65 -39.49 -42.84
N HIS A 9 15.26 -40.69 -42.40
CA HIS A 9 15.13 -40.99 -40.98
C HIS A 9 16.46 -40.84 -40.22
N HIS A 10 17.57 -41.31 -40.81
CA HIS A 10 18.88 -41.20 -40.18
C HIS A 10 19.37 -39.75 -40.12
N THR A 11 19.22 -38.99 -41.20
CA THR A 11 19.60 -37.57 -41.26
C THR A 11 18.76 -36.72 -40.31
N PHE A 12 17.44 -36.95 -40.24
CA PHE A 12 16.57 -36.26 -39.30
C PHE A 12 16.97 -36.54 -37.85
N ARG A 13 17.20 -37.81 -37.50
CA ARG A 13 17.64 -38.19 -36.14
C ARG A 13 18.97 -37.55 -35.78
N PHE A 14 19.89 -37.45 -36.74
CA PHE A 14 21.19 -36.80 -36.52
C PHE A 14 21.04 -35.30 -36.23
N ILE A 15 20.26 -34.58 -37.05
CA ILE A 15 19.99 -33.15 -36.87
C ILE A 15 19.28 -32.90 -35.55
N TRP A 16 18.27 -33.71 -35.23
CA TRP A 16 17.51 -33.61 -34.00
C TRP A 16 18.39 -33.83 -32.76
N ASN A 17 19.22 -34.86 -32.77
CA ASN A 17 20.18 -35.11 -31.69
C ASN A 17 21.18 -33.95 -31.53
N ALA A 18 21.68 -33.39 -32.62
CA ALA A 18 22.60 -32.25 -32.57
C ALA A 18 21.93 -31.02 -31.94
N ILE A 19 20.69 -30.71 -32.32
CA ILE A 19 19.91 -29.62 -31.71
C ILE A 19 19.72 -29.87 -30.22
N PHE A 20 19.32 -31.07 -29.82
CA PHE A 20 19.11 -31.38 -28.39
C PHE A 20 20.38 -31.24 -27.55
N ILE A 21 21.50 -31.76 -28.06
CA ILE A 21 22.79 -31.71 -27.35
C ILE A 21 23.26 -30.27 -27.17
N ILE A 22 23.02 -29.39 -28.15
CA ILE A 22 23.43 -27.98 -28.07
C ILE A 22 22.44 -27.15 -27.24
N SER A 23 21.14 -27.34 -27.43
CA SER A 23 20.11 -26.53 -26.76
C SER A 23 19.98 -26.85 -25.27
N TYR A 24 20.21 -28.10 -24.85
CA TYR A 24 19.98 -28.50 -23.46
C TYR A 24 20.92 -27.79 -22.46
N PRO A 25 22.24 -27.70 -22.68
CA PRO A 25 23.13 -26.94 -21.81
C PRO A 25 22.81 -25.43 -21.77
N ILE A 26 22.38 -24.87 -22.90
CA ILE A 26 22.03 -23.45 -23.00
C ILE A 26 20.80 -23.15 -22.14
N LEU A 27 19.74 -23.97 -22.27
CA LEU A 27 18.52 -23.84 -21.48
C LEU A 27 18.78 -24.04 -19.98
N ALA A 28 19.58 -25.05 -19.62
CA ALA A 28 19.96 -25.30 -18.24
C ALA A 28 20.76 -24.13 -17.64
N SER A 29 21.69 -23.56 -18.41
CA SER A 29 22.49 -22.40 -17.98
C SER A 29 21.62 -21.15 -17.81
N PHE A 30 20.67 -20.91 -18.71
CA PHE A 30 19.70 -19.82 -18.58
C PHE A 30 18.83 -19.98 -17.33
N GLY A 31 18.36 -21.19 -17.05
CA GLY A 31 17.59 -21.48 -15.84
C GLY A 31 18.39 -21.22 -14.56
N LEU A 32 19.65 -21.67 -14.51
CA LEU A 32 20.54 -21.41 -13.37
C LEU A 32 20.83 -19.92 -13.19
N LEU A 33 21.09 -19.19 -14.28
CA LEU A 33 21.29 -17.74 -14.24
C LEU A 33 20.04 -17.01 -13.71
N PHE A 34 18.85 -17.41 -14.17
CA PHE A 34 17.60 -16.82 -13.72
C PHE A 34 17.34 -17.06 -12.23
N ILE A 35 17.59 -18.27 -11.73
CA ILE A 35 17.49 -18.59 -10.30
C ILE A 35 18.48 -17.76 -9.48
N GLY A 36 19.73 -17.64 -9.96
CA GLY A 36 20.74 -16.81 -9.29
C GLY A 36 20.33 -15.34 -9.23
N LEU A 37 19.79 -14.80 -10.32
CA LEU A 37 19.34 -13.41 -10.41
C LEU A 37 18.15 -13.14 -9.48
N THR A 38 17.14 -14.02 -9.48
CA THR A 38 15.97 -13.89 -8.60
C THR A 38 16.36 -13.97 -7.12
N PHE A 39 17.31 -14.84 -6.77
CA PHE A 39 17.86 -14.91 -5.42
C PHE A 39 18.61 -13.63 -5.02
N LEU A 40 19.41 -13.06 -5.94
CA LEU A 40 20.11 -11.79 -5.70
C LEU A 40 19.11 -10.66 -5.42
N PHE A 41 18.07 -10.51 -6.24
CA PHE A 41 17.02 -9.51 -6.01
C PHE A 41 16.27 -9.73 -4.69
N SER A 42 15.99 -10.99 -4.32
CA SER A 42 15.36 -11.31 -3.04
C SER A 42 16.23 -10.86 -1.85
N LYS A 43 17.55 -11.13 -1.91
CA LYS A 43 18.50 -10.71 -0.88
C LYS A 43 18.70 -9.20 -0.83
N LEU A 44 18.76 -8.55 -1.99
CA LEU A 44 18.87 -7.09 -2.08
C LEU A 44 17.61 -6.42 -1.51
N SER A 45 16.43 -6.96 -1.80
CA SER A 45 15.17 -6.50 -1.22
C SER A 45 15.18 -6.63 0.31
N GLN A 46 15.59 -7.79 0.85
CA GLN A 46 15.73 -8.00 2.30
C GLN A 46 16.68 -6.98 2.94
N LEU A 47 17.83 -6.73 2.31
CA LEU A 47 18.82 -5.77 2.81
C LEU A 47 18.26 -4.33 2.82
N LEU A 48 17.61 -3.92 1.73
CA LEU A 48 16.99 -2.59 1.62
C LEU A 48 15.84 -2.42 2.62
N THR A 49 15.03 -3.45 2.84
CA THR A 49 13.95 -3.40 3.84
C THR A 49 14.47 -3.28 5.27
N ARG A 50 15.70 -3.74 5.54
CA ARG A 50 16.33 -3.65 6.87
C ARG A 50 16.93 -2.28 7.17
N LEU A 51 17.28 -1.50 6.14
CA LEU A 51 17.83 -0.15 6.26
C LEU A 51 16.75 0.93 6.38
N ARG A 52 15.48 0.59 6.13
CA ARG A 52 14.35 1.49 6.39
C ARG A 52 14.08 1.48 7.90
N PRO A 53 14.17 2.62 8.61
CA PRO A 53 13.76 2.68 10.00
C PRO A 53 12.27 2.31 10.08
N GLU A 54 11.94 1.45 11.04
CA GLU A 54 10.60 0.93 11.29
C GLU A 54 9.61 2.08 11.55
N GLY A 55 8.98 2.58 10.49
CA GLY A 55 7.56 2.90 10.58
C GLY A 55 6.85 1.57 10.55
N SER A 56 6.43 1.07 11.71
CA SER A 56 5.69 -0.19 11.87
C SER A 56 4.67 -0.35 10.75
N LYS A 57 4.96 -1.20 9.76
CA LYS A 57 3.91 -1.72 8.90
C LYS A 57 3.13 -2.70 9.76
N VAL A 58 2.21 -2.17 10.55
CA VAL A 58 1.14 -2.94 11.16
C VAL A 58 0.40 -3.55 9.97
N VAL A 59 0.67 -4.83 9.73
CA VAL A 59 -0.07 -5.61 8.74
C VAL A 59 -1.37 -5.96 9.44
N PHE A 60 -2.33 -5.03 9.37
CA PHE A 60 -3.69 -5.26 9.84
C PHE A 60 -4.21 -6.51 9.15
N LYS A 61 -4.49 -7.57 9.92
CA LYS A 61 -5.10 -8.78 9.37
C LYS A 61 -6.55 -8.49 9.02
N ASP A 62 -7.03 -9.03 7.91
CA ASP A 62 -8.37 -8.77 7.33
C ASP A 62 -9.58 -8.93 8.29
N ALA A 63 -9.41 -9.58 9.45
CA ALA A 63 -10.54 -9.98 10.30
C ALA A 63 -10.64 -9.26 11.67
N GLU A 64 -9.53 -8.79 12.23
CA GLU A 64 -9.47 -8.37 13.64
C GLU A 64 -9.37 -6.84 13.79
N TRP A 65 -9.94 -6.35 14.89
CA TRP A 65 -9.73 -4.98 15.33
C TRP A 65 -8.36 -4.90 15.99
N GLU A 66 -7.51 -4.01 15.49
CA GLU A 66 -6.18 -3.80 16.03
C GLU A 66 -6.04 -2.34 16.49
N THR A 67 -5.34 -2.12 17.60
CA THR A 67 -5.07 -0.77 18.11
C THR A 67 -4.32 0.05 17.06
N MET A 68 -4.84 1.24 16.75
CA MET A 68 -4.19 2.15 15.82
C MET A 68 -2.91 2.72 16.44
N PRO A 69 -1.76 2.63 15.74
CA PRO A 69 -0.56 3.33 16.17
C PRO A 69 -0.84 4.84 16.15
N TYR A 70 -0.29 5.58 17.11
CA TYR A 70 -0.48 7.03 17.24
C TYR A 70 -1.92 7.47 17.51
N SER A 71 -2.70 6.65 18.23
CA SER A 71 -4.06 7.00 18.71
C SER A 71 -4.17 7.15 20.22
N ASN A 72 -3.03 7.19 20.95
CA ASN A 72 -2.98 7.12 22.42
C ASN A 72 -3.79 5.93 23.00
N ASP A 73 -3.86 4.82 22.27
CA ASP A 73 -4.62 3.61 22.64
C ASP A 73 -6.15 3.82 22.71
N LEU A 74 -6.66 4.93 22.15
CA LEU A 74 -8.09 5.23 22.12
C LEU A 74 -8.82 4.57 20.95
N LEU A 75 -8.15 4.43 19.79
CA LEU A 75 -8.78 3.98 18.56
C LEU A 75 -8.32 2.58 18.14
N GLU A 76 -9.26 1.79 17.67
CA GLU A 76 -9.02 0.54 16.98
C GLU A 76 -9.42 0.68 15.50
N ALA A 77 -8.66 0.03 14.64
CA ALA A 77 -8.95 -0.06 13.21
C ALA A 77 -9.16 -1.51 12.80
N LYS A 78 -10.08 -1.67 11.85
CA LYS A 78 -10.28 -2.91 11.12
C LYS A 78 -10.16 -2.64 9.63
N LEU A 79 -9.39 -3.46 8.93
CA LEU A 79 -9.27 -3.37 7.48
C LEU A 79 -10.65 -3.59 6.82
N TYR A 80 -11.07 -2.65 5.98
CA TYR A 80 -12.35 -2.70 5.27
C TYR A 80 -12.15 -2.99 3.79
N LYS A 81 -11.24 -2.25 3.14
CA LYS A 81 -10.96 -2.41 1.71
C LYS A 81 -9.52 -2.04 1.41
N GLN A 82 -8.83 -2.90 0.67
CA GLN A 82 -7.52 -2.60 0.14
C GLN A 82 -7.62 -2.32 -1.36
N ILE A 83 -7.13 -1.16 -1.80
CA ILE A 83 -7.08 -0.82 -3.22
C ILE A 83 -5.82 -1.46 -3.82
N MET A 84 -5.94 -2.07 -5.00
CA MET A 84 -4.80 -2.64 -5.70
C MET A 84 -3.79 -1.52 -6.04
N PHE A 85 -2.58 -1.60 -5.49
CA PHE A 85 -1.54 -0.55 -5.59
C PHE A 85 -1.88 0.81 -4.96
N GLY A 86 -2.94 0.89 -4.13
CA GLY A 86 -3.33 2.11 -3.40
C GLY A 86 -3.22 1.94 -1.88
N PRO A 87 -3.65 2.94 -1.08
CA PRO A 87 -3.75 2.80 0.36
C PRO A 87 -4.89 1.84 0.75
N SER A 88 -4.84 1.41 2.00
CA SER A 88 -5.91 0.64 2.63
C SER A 88 -6.90 1.57 3.33
N GLY A 89 -8.18 1.21 3.24
CA GLY A 89 -9.28 1.86 3.95
C GLY A 89 -9.69 1.02 5.16
N PHE A 90 -9.91 1.70 6.27
CA PHE A 90 -10.15 1.13 7.58
C PHE A 90 -11.48 1.61 8.15
N LYS A 91 -12.16 0.73 8.88
CA LYS A 91 -13.21 1.12 9.82
C LYS A 91 -12.55 1.45 11.14
N LEU A 92 -12.89 2.59 11.72
CA LEU A 92 -12.40 3.02 13.03
C LEU A 92 -13.49 2.88 14.07
N ARG A 93 -13.10 2.52 15.29
CA ARG A 93 -13.96 2.58 16.48
C ARG A 93 -13.15 2.97 17.71
N ARG A 94 -13.83 3.42 18.75
CA ARG A 94 -13.19 3.62 20.06
C ARG A 94 -13.00 2.29 20.78
N LYS A 95 -11.85 2.14 21.44
CA LYS A 95 -11.49 0.97 22.24
C LYS A 95 -12.32 0.83 23.51
N ASP A 96 -12.73 1.96 24.10
CA ASP A 96 -13.56 2.02 25.31
C ASP A 96 -15.00 1.52 25.11
N GLY A 97 -15.39 1.20 23.88
CA GLY A 97 -16.71 0.67 23.53
C GLY A 97 -17.80 1.73 23.42
N VAL A 98 -17.46 3.02 23.54
CA VAL A 98 -18.42 4.11 23.33
C VAL A 98 -18.77 4.17 21.84
N PRO A 99 -20.08 4.12 21.48
CA PRO A 99 -20.50 4.33 20.10
C PRO A 99 -19.96 5.64 19.57
N SER A 100 -19.38 5.59 18.38
CA SER A 100 -18.74 6.75 17.78
C SER A 100 -19.20 6.97 16.35
N VAL A 101 -19.35 8.24 15.97
CA VAL A 101 -19.55 8.70 14.58
C VAL A 101 -18.50 8.14 13.60
N LEU A 102 -17.35 7.70 14.09
CA LEU A 102 -16.31 7.06 13.28
C LEU A 102 -16.77 5.77 12.60
N THR A 103 -17.71 5.03 13.19
CA THR A 103 -18.11 3.71 12.66
C THR A 103 -18.81 3.82 11.30
N ASP A 104 -19.42 4.98 11.01
CA ASP A 104 -20.19 5.22 9.81
C ASP A 104 -19.31 5.43 8.56
N PHE A 105 -18.09 5.94 8.76
CA PHE A 105 -17.20 6.33 7.66
C PHE A 105 -16.08 5.30 7.43
N VAL A 106 -15.32 5.50 6.35
CA VAL A 106 -14.09 4.73 6.05
C VAL A 106 -12.93 5.70 6.10
N PHE A 107 -11.82 5.29 6.71
CA PHE A 107 -10.67 6.15 6.94
C PHE A 107 -9.38 5.57 6.36
N GLY A 108 -8.41 6.43 6.06
CA GLY A 108 -7.04 6.03 5.75
C GLY A 108 -6.28 5.57 6.99
N ASN A 109 -5.02 5.16 6.80
CA ASN A 109 -4.13 4.75 7.90
C ASN A 109 -3.44 5.92 8.62
N LYS A 110 -3.53 7.15 8.08
CA LYS A 110 -2.90 8.32 8.66
C LYS A 110 -3.76 8.87 9.80
N VAL A 111 -3.27 8.72 11.02
CA VAL A 111 -3.84 9.34 12.22
C VAL A 111 -2.77 10.23 12.86
N ARG A 112 -3.13 11.45 13.25
CA ARG A 112 -2.27 12.32 14.06
C ARG A 112 -3.02 12.80 15.29
N VAL A 113 -2.35 12.78 16.44
CA VAL A 113 -2.86 13.32 17.69
C VAL A 113 -2.50 14.79 17.81
N LEU A 114 -3.49 15.61 18.18
CA LEU A 114 -3.35 17.00 18.56
C LEU A 114 -4.03 17.21 19.93
N ASP A 115 -3.85 18.39 20.53
CA ASP A 115 -4.47 18.73 21.81
C ASP A 115 -5.99 18.87 21.66
N GLU A 116 -6.45 19.29 20.48
CA GLU A 116 -7.85 19.50 20.12
C GLU A 116 -8.56 18.22 19.66
N GLY A 117 -7.83 17.11 19.44
CA GLY A 117 -8.40 15.85 18.97
C GLY A 117 -7.51 15.10 17.97
N PHE A 118 -8.14 14.27 17.13
CA PHE A 118 -7.45 13.42 16.17
C PHE A 118 -7.67 13.90 14.73
N ILE A 119 -6.59 14.08 13.97
CA ILE A 119 -6.67 14.29 12.54
C ILE A 119 -6.80 12.94 11.84
N LEU A 120 -7.87 12.79 11.07
CA LEU A 120 -8.22 11.57 10.35
C LEU A 120 -8.42 11.87 8.86
N GLU A 121 -8.05 10.90 8.02
CA GLU A 121 -8.30 10.95 6.58
C GLU A 121 -9.59 10.19 6.26
N LYS A 122 -10.72 10.90 6.07
CA LYS A 122 -12.01 10.31 5.75
C LYS A 122 -12.15 10.13 4.24
N TRP A 123 -12.46 8.92 3.80
CA TRP A 123 -12.68 8.59 2.39
C TRP A 123 -14.10 8.98 1.98
N ASN A 124 -14.22 9.84 0.98
CA ASN A 124 -15.52 10.26 0.44
C ASN A 124 -16.15 9.19 -0.47
N THR A 125 -15.31 8.38 -1.11
CA THR A 125 -15.70 7.28 -1.99
C THR A 125 -14.84 6.05 -1.75
N VAL A 126 -15.39 4.88 -2.06
CA VAL A 126 -14.67 3.60 -2.10
C VAL A 126 -14.56 3.04 -3.53
N ASP A 127 -15.10 3.75 -4.53
CA ASP A 127 -14.97 3.38 -5.94
C ASP A 127 -13.58 3.81 -6.45
N PRO A 128 -12.76 2.89 -7.00
CA PRO A 128 -11.47 3.23 -7.57
C PRO A 128 -11.48 4.32 -8.66
N LYS A 129 -12.62 4.52 -9.35
CA LYS A 129 -12.73 5.52 -10.43
C LYS A 129 -12.74 6.97 -9.91
N ASP A 130 -13.27 7.16 -8.70
CA ASP A 130 -13.46 8.47 -8.11
C ASP A 130 -12.36 8.81 -7.10
N MET A 131 -11.37 7.93 -6.94
CA MET A 131 -10.19 8.14 -6.10
C MET A 131 -9.06 8.83 -6.86
N PRO A 132 -8.20 9.60 -6.17
CA PRO A 132 -8.24 9.97 -4.74
C PRO A 132 -9.27 11.08 -4.41
N ASP A 133 -10.06 10.87 -3.35
CA ASP A 133 -10.97 11.90 -2.80
C ASP A 133 -11.11 11.72 -1.28
N PHE A 134 -10.34 12.53 -0.54
CA PHE A 134 -10.26 12.46 0.92
C PHE A 134 -10.62 13.80 1.55
N ASP A 135 -11.39 13.73 2.63
CA ASP A 135 -11.53 14.84 3.56
C ASP A 135 -10.59 14.65 4.74
N ILE A 136 -9.74 15.63 5.00
CA ILE A 136 -9.05 15.72 6.28
C ILE A 136 -10.05 16.24 7.30
N CYS A 137 -10.28 15.43 8.33
CA CYS A 137 -11.24 15.74 9.39
C CYS A 137 -10.54 15.81 10.76
N LEU A 138 -11.06 16.65 11.65
CA LEU A 138 -10.75 16.66 13.07
C LEU A 138 -11.84 15.90 13.82
N TYR A 139 -11.45 14.86 14.55
CA TYR A 139 -12.31 14.10 15.44
C TYR A 139 -12.07 14.54 16.88
N ASP A 140 -13.11 15.05 17.52
CA ASP A 140 -13.12 15.36 18.95
C ASP A 140 -13.67 14.15 19.73
N PRO A 141 -12.84 13.48 20.55
CA PRO A 141 -13.26 12.31 21.32
C PRO A 141 -14.20 12.64 22.49
N ASP A 142 -14.20 13.87 22.99
CA ASP A 142 -15.02 14.28 24.14
C ASP A 142 -16.45 14.58 23.69
N LEU A 143 -16.60 15.21 22.53
CA LEU A 143 -17.90 15.54 21.93
C LEU A 143 -18.43 14.47 20.95
N ASP A 144 -17.63 13.45 20.65
CA ASP A 144 -17.85 12.48 19.58
C ASP A 144 -18.28 13.16 18.27
N SER A 145 -17.54 14.20 17.88
CA SER A 145 -17.87 15.02 16.71
C SER A 145 -16.77 14.96 15.66
N LEU A 146 -17.17 14.88 14.39
CA LEU A 146 -16.25 14.85 13.25
C LEU A 146 -16.45 16.10 12.39
N ARG A 147 -15.45 16.98 12.36
CA ARG A 147 -15.46 18.21 11.58
C ARG A 147 -14.54 18.08 10.37
N SER A 148 -15.07 18.30 9.16
CA SER A 148 -14.23 18.36 7.96
C SER A 148 -13.45 19.68 7.93
N LEU A 149 -12.13 19.59 7.72
CA LEU A 149 -11.24 20.75 7.65
C LEU A 149 -10.98 21.16 6.20
N THR A 150 -10.68 20.18 5.34
CA THR A 150 -10.40 20.41 3.92
C THR A 150 -10.51 19.11 3.12
N THR A 151 -10.66 19.24 1.81
CA THR A 151 -10.69 18.12 0.87
C THR A 151 -9.40 18.11 0.05
N ILE A 152 -8.70 16.97 0.04
CA ILE A 152 -7.47 16.75 -0.74
C ILE A 152 -7.69 15.57 -1.70
N LYS A 153 -7.50 15.83 -2.99
CA LYS A 153 -7.59 14.83 -4.06
C LYS A 153 -6.23 14.21 -4.35
N CYS A 154 -5.52 13.80 -3.31
CA CYS A 154 -4.21 13.18 -3.42
C CYS A 154 -3.91 12.29 -2.21
N PHE A 155 -3.24 11.16 -2.45
CA PHE A 155 -2.82 10.21 -1.41
C PHE A 155 -1.62 10.70 -0.59
N ASP A 156 -0.78 11.55 -1.17
CA ASP A 156 0.45 12.03 -0.54
C ASP A 156 0.29 13.46 -0.03
N TRP A 157 -0.19 13.55 1.20
CA TRP A 157 -0.28 14.78 1.98
C TRP A 157 0.44 14.64 3.34
N HIS A 158 0.92 15.76 3.86
CA HIS A 158 1.50 15.88 5.20
C HIS A 158 1.19 17.23 5.82
N VAL A 159 1.15 17.27 7.15
CA VAL A 159 1.13 18.54 7.90
C VAL A 159 2.53 19.15 7.81
N SER A 160 2.65 20.34 7.24
CA SER A 160 3.93 21.05 7.11
C SER A 160 4.20 21.98 8.28
N GLU A 161 3.16 22.58 8.86
CA GLU A 161 3.28 23.55 9.94
C GLU A 161 2.07 23.45 10.88
N LYS A 162 2.32 23.51 12.20
CA LYS A 162 1.30 23.68 13.25
C LYS A 162 1.58 25.02 13.93
N VAL A 163 0.66 25.96 13.80
CA VAL A 163 0.61 27.21 14.59
C VAL A 163 -0.58 27.08 15.53
N GLU A 164 -0.60 27.77 16.68
CA GLU A 164 -1.56 27.57 17.79
C GLU A 164 -3.00 27.28 17.36
N ASN A 165 -3.53 27.96 16.33
CA ASN A 165 -4.90 27.75 15.84
C ASN A 165 -5.00 27.46 14.33
N GLU A 166 -3.88 27.13 13.67
CA GLU A 166 -3.82 26.88 12.23
C GLU A 166 -2.98 25.64 11.89
N LEU A 167 -3.46 24.84 10.95
CA LEU A 167 -2.71 23.74 10.34
C LEU A 167 -2.47 24.03 8.86
N SER A 168 -1.20 23.92 8.46
CA SER A 168 -0.81 23.95 7.05
C SER A 168 -0.62 22.53 6.55
N PHE A 169 -1.37 22.14 5.53
CA PHE A 169 -1.22 20.88 4.81
C PHE A 169 -0.52 21.11 3.48
N LYS A 170 0.47 20.29 3.18
CA LYS A 170 1.10 20.22 1.86
C LYS A 170 0.80 18.87 1.23
N TRP A 171 0.49 18.88 -0.05
CA TRP A 171 0.23 17.68 -0.83
C TRP A 171 0.95 17.74 -2.18
N PHE A 172 1.26 16.56 -2.72
CA PHE A 172 1.97 16.43 -3.99
C PHE A 172 1.54 15.15 -4.70
N ASP A 173 1.08 15.25 -5.95
CA ASP A 173 0.59 14.09 -6.72
C ASP A 173 1.62 13.52 -7.71
N GLY A 174 2.84 14.06 -7.74
CA GLY A 174 3.87 13.72 -8.74
C GLY A 174 4.04 14.76 -9.85
N ILE A 175 3.02 15.59 -10.09
CA ILE A 175 2.99 16.61 -11.16
C ILE A 175 2.67 17.99 -10.57
N GLN A 176 1.73 18.06 -9.65
CA GLN A 176 1.23 19.26 -9.00
C GLN A 176 1.36 19.13 -7.49
N GLY A 177 1.60 20.26 -6.83
CA GLY A 177 1.60 20.37 -5.39
C GLY A 177 0.84 21.60 -4.95
N GLY A 178 0.30 21.52 -3.74
CA GLY A 178 -0.47 22.61 -3.14
C GLY A 178 -0.20 22.72 -1.65
N GLU A 179 -0.50 23.91 -1.12
CA GLU A 179 -0.51 24.19 0.31
C GLU A 179 -1.88 24.74 0.69
N VAL A 180 -2.48 24.18 1.73
CA VAL A 180 -3.78 24.61 2.26
C VAL A 180 -3.64 24.86 3.74
N LYS A 181 -4.06 26.05 4.19
CA LYS A 181 -4.14 26.40 5.60
C LYS A 181 -5.58 26.25 6.07
N VAL A 182 -5.78 25.63 7.22
CA VAL A 182 -7.08 25.50 7.87
C VAL A 182 -7.00 26.01 9.30
N ALA A 183 -8.09 26.59 9.78
CA ALA A 183 -8.25 26.92 11.19
C ALA A 183 -8.79 25.71 11.97
N LEU A 184 -8.22 25.47 13.15
CA LEU A 184 -8.69 24.50 14.13
C LEU A 184 -9.94 25.02 14.85
#